data_AF-A0A098SAJ8-F1
#
_entry.id   AF-A0A098SAJ8-F1
#
_cell.length_a   1.000
_cell.length_b   1.000
_cell.length_c   1.000
_cell.angle_alpha   90.00
_cell.angle_beta   90.00
_cell.angle_gamma   90.00
#
_symmetry.space_group_name_H-M   'P 1'
#
loop_
_entity.id
_entity.type
_entity.pdbx_description
1 polymer ?
#
loop_
_entity_poly.entity_id
_entity_poly.type
_entity_poly.pdbx_seq_one_letter_code
_entity_poly.pdbx_strand_id
1 'polypeptide(L)'
;MKNLCYFSLTLVIAALASNCEKEPPLITFEEVYVSPVYTQFEYRDTGQVGYTLQEYRLGSFLNSDTPVYQWNEWDKVTSRGPALLVDIRERLGWNNFYRFGLEFWATPGEEALWSEAHLKKMFEPGSTFSFGEGPGKVDLSFAHRDPDFFEDERSKASFLKQPDGQLSVTQTEDYSYTSPGQETVRGMLVHCTFEGSIGQYDRFEGAWLDDFTTNTALEIREGKATFFVAYR
;
A
#
# COMPACT_ATOMS: atom_id res chain seq x y z
N MET A 1 -23.54 -60.89 54.25
CA MET A 1 -24.01 -60.34 52.95
C MET A 1 -24.56 -58.94 53.17
N LYS A 2 -24.22 -58.04 52.24
CA LYS A 2 -24.63 -56.63 52.12
C LYS A 2 -23.72 -55.61 52.82
N ASN A 3 -23.25 -54.66 52.00
CA ASN A 3 -22.57 -53.39 52.30
C ASN A 3 -21.04 -53.33 52.16
N LEU A 4 -20.50 -53.92 51.08
CA LEU A 4 -19.14 -53.63 50.61
C LEU A 4 -19.06 -53.24 49.11
N CYS A 5 -20.18 -52.95 48.47
CA CYS A 5 -20.22 -52.62 47.03
C CYS A 5 -20.63 -51.17 46.71
N TYR A 6 -20.67 -50.25 47.68
CA TYR A 6 -21.09 -48.86 47.44
C TYR A 6 -19.97 -47.81 47.58
N PHE A 7 -18.80 -48.17 48.09
CA PHE A 7 -17.68 -47.22 48.25
C PHE A 7 -16.75 -47.14 47.03
N SER A 8 -16.77 -48.13 46.15
CA SER A 8 -15.88 -48.18 44.98
C SER A 8 -16.45 -47.45 43.76
N LEU A 9 -17.77 -47.26 43.67
CA LEU A 9 -18.42 -46.63 42.51
C LEU A 9 -18.39 -45.09 42.60
N THR A 10 -18.50 -44.53 43.81
CA THR A 10 -18.46 -43.08 44.05
C THR A 10 -17.08 -42.47 43.77
N LEU A 11 -15.99 -43.21 44.04
CA LEU A 11 -14.63 -42.76 43.76
C LEU A 11 -14.28 -42.75 42.26
N VAL A 12 -14.86 -43.66 41.48
CA VAL A 12 -14.64 -43.70 40.01
C VAL A 12 -15.40 -42.58 39.29
N ILE A 13 -16.62 -42.24 39.75
CA ILE A 13 -17.40 -41.12 39.17
C ILE A 13 -16.75 -39.77 39.51
N ALA A 14 -16.19 -39.59 40.71
CA ALA A 14 -15.45 -38.39 41.07
C ALA A 14 -14.17 -38.21 40.22
N ALA A 15 -13.44 -39.30 39.91
CA ALA A 15 -12.26 -39.24 39.05
C ALA A 15 -12.60 -38.95 37.57
N LEU A 16 -13.76 -39.40 37.07
CA LEU A 16 -14.25 -39.12 35.72
C LEU A 16 -14.80 -37.70 35.57
N ALA A 17 -15.40 -37.13 36.62
CA ALA A 17 -15.86 -35.74 36.64
C ALA A 17 -14.71 -34.73 36.75
N SER A 18 -13.60 -35.10 37.41
CA SER A 18 -12.43 -34.23 37.62
C SER A 18 -11.56 -34.03 36.37
N ASN A 19 -11.77 -34.82 35.32
CA ASN A 19 -10.97 -34.78 34.08
C ASN A 19 -11.77 -34.28 32.87
N CYS A 20 -12.98 -33.74 33.08
CA CYS A 20 -13.89 -33.31 32.02
C CYS A 20 -14.07 -31.78 31.91
N GLU A 21 -13.16 -30.99 32.47
CA GLU A 21 -13.14 -29.52 32.34
C GLU A 21 -11.73 -28.97 32.06
N LYS A 22 -11.02 -29.60 31.13
CA LYS A 22 -10.07 -28.82 30.34
C LYS A 22 -10.62 -28.76 28.94
N GLU A 23 -11.34 -27.67 28.66
CA GLU A 23 -11.49 -27.23 27.27
C GLU A 23 -10.11 -27.33 26.62
N PRO A 24 -9.99 -27.97 25.44
CA PRO A 24 -8.74 -27.93 24.71
C PRO A 24 -8.34 -26.46 24.63
N PRO A 25 -7.07 -26.09 24.89
CA PRO A 25 -6.65 -24.72 24.74
C PRO A 25 -7.13 -24.27 23.37
N LEU A 26 -7.98 -23.24 23.33
CA LEU A 26 -8.32 -22.56 22.10
C LEU A 26 -6.98 -22.21 21.48
N ILE A 27 -6.60 -22.93 20.43
CA ILE A 27 -5.55 -22.49 19.55
C ILE A 27 -6.17 -21.26 18.89
N THR A 28 -5.99 -20.10 19.51
CA THR A 28 -6.19 -18.82 18.85
C THR A 28 -5.13 -18.78 17.77
N PHE A 29 -5.50 -19.27 16.59
CA PHE A 29 -4.93 -18.74 15.38
C PHE A 29 -5.33 -17.27 15.38
N GLU A 30 -4.44 -16.39 15.85
CA GLU A 30 -4.46 -15.01 15.39
C GLU A 30 -4.26 -15.13 13.88
N GLU A 31 -5.35 -15.08 13.11
CA GLU A 31 -5.25 -14.83 11.68
C GLU A 31 -4.43 -13.54 11.56
N VAL A 32 -3.20 -13.68 11.06
CA VAL A 32 -2.34 -12.54 10.80
C VAL A 32 -3.09 -11.68 9.80
N TYR A 33 -3.61 -10.55 10.25
CA TYR A 33 -4.29 -9.61 9.37
C TYR A 33 -3.28 -9.11 8.34
N VAL A 34 -3.44 -9.57 7.11
CA VAL A 34 -2.69 -9.09 5.95
C VAL A 34 -3.48 -7.93 5.38
N SER A 35 -2.91 -6.73 5.42
CA SER A 35 -3.59 -5.58 4.80
C SER A 35 -3.80 -5.83 3.30
N PRO A 36 -4.98 -5.48 2.77
CA PRO A 36 -5.22 -5.55 1.34
C PRO A 36 -4.45 -4.47 0.56
N VAL A 37 -3.85 -3.48 1.24
CA VAL A 37 -3.09 -2.40 0.60
C VAL A 37 -1.65 -2.84 0.37
N TYR A 38 -1.23 -2.84 -0.90
CA TYR A 38 0.13 -3.22 -1.29
C TYR A 38 0.51 -2.64 -2.64
N THR A 39 1.80 -2.68 -2.96
CA THR A 39 2.31 -2.56 -4.32
C THR A 39 3.43 -3.57 -4.54
N GLN A 40 3.51 -4.11 -5.74
CA GLN A 40 4.53 -5.03 -6.18
C GLN A 40 4.86 -4.73 -7.64
N PHE A 41 6.15 -4.70 -7.99
CA PHE A 41 6.58 -4.48 -9.36
C PHE A 41 8.03 -4.94 -9.55
N GLU A 42 8.41 -5.14 -10.80
CA GLU A 42 9.79 -5.36 -11.19
C GLU A 42 10.32 -4.11 -11.91
N TYR A 43 11.53 -3.67 -11.58
CA TYR A 43 12.17 -2.55 -12.27
C TYR A 43 13.57 -2.88 -12.76
N ARG A 44 14.02 -2.19 -13.81
CA ARG A 44 15.38 -2.29 -14.35
C ARG A 44 15.91 -0.91 -14.70
N ASP A 45 17.11 -0.59 -14.23
CA ASP A 45 17.86 0.59 -14.68
C ASP A 45 18.70 0.30 -15.94
N THR A 46 19.22 1.33 -16.59
CA THR A 46 20.02 1.18 -17.83
C THR A 46 21.36 0.45 -17.66
N GLY A 47 21.83 0.24 -16.41
CA GLY A 47 23.09 -0.45 -16.10
C GLY A 47 22.92 -1.90 -15.62
N GLN A 48 21.69 -2.32 -15.32
CA GLN A 48 21.37 -3.62 -14.78
C GLN A 48 21.09 -4.65 -15.88
N VAL A 49 21.60 -5.87 -15.68
CA VAL A 49 21.37 -7.01 -16.59
C VAL A 49 19.95 -7.58 -16.43
N GLY A 50 19.38 -7.51 -15.23
CA GLY A 50 18.09 -8.11 -14.88
C GLY A 50 17.15 -7.14 -14.17
N TYR A 51 15.92 -7.58 -13.95
CA TYR A 51 14.95 -6.83 -13.17
C TYR A 51 15.09 -7.13 -11.67
N THR A 52 14.85 -6.12 -10.86
CA THR A 52 14.81 -6.19 -9.40
C THR A 52 13.35 -6.12 -8.95
N LEU A 53 12.93 -7.11 -8.16
CA LEU A 53 11.60 -7.15 -7.56
C LEU A 53 11.52 -6.17 -6.37
N GLN A 54 10.45 -5.38 -6.33
CA GLN A 54 10.04 -4.59 -5.18
C GLN A 54 8.65 -5.04 -4.71
N GLU A 55 8.47 -5.14 -3.41
CA GLU A 55 7.17 -5.36 -2.78
C GLU A 55 7.08 -4.53 -1.50
N TYR A 56 6.02 -3.72 -1.40
CA TYR A 56 5.66 -2.99 -0.20
C TYR A 56 4.22 -3.34 0.16
N ARG A 57 4.01 -3.87 1.36
CA ARG A 57 2.69 -4.26 1.84
C ARG A 57 2.39 -3.54 3.13
N LEU A 58 1.22 -2.92 3.24
CA LEU A 58 0.82 -2.28 4.49
C LEU A 58 0.79 -3.34 5.61
N GLY A 59 1.60 -3.11 6.65
CA GLY A 59 1.70 -4.02 7.78
C GLY A 59 0.84 -3.55 8.95
N SER A 60 0.11 -4.48 9.58
CA SER A 60 -0.35 -4.29 10.96
C SER A 60 0.73 -4.78 11.93
N PHE A 61 0.80 -4.19 13.12
CA PHE A 61 1.79 -4.51 14.16
C PHE A 61 1.71 -5.99 14.58
N LEU A 62 2.47 -6.88 13.93
CA LEU A 62 2.48 -8.30 14.28
C LEU A 62 3.88 -8.89 14.09
N ASN A 63 4.85 -8.40 14.89
CA ASN A 63 6.22 -8.91 15.14
C ASN A 63 7.30 -7.86 14.82
N SER A 64 8.26 -7.71 15.73
CA SER A 64 9.25 -6.63 15.83
C SER A 64 10.25 -6.52 14.68
N ASP A 65 10.19 -7.42 13.69
CA ASP A 65 11.28 -7.64 12.73
C ASP A 65 10.87 -7.26 11.28
N THR A 66 9.60 -6.90 11.04
CA THR A 66 9.10 -6.52 9.71
C THR A 66 8.96 -4.99 9.63
N PRO A 67 9.48 -4.33 8.57
CA PRO A 67 9.31 -2.89 8.40
C PRO A 67 7.84 -2.51 8.35
N VAL A 68 7.47 -1.52 9.17
CA VAL A 68 6.11 -0.99 9.20
C VAL A 68 5.98 0.03 8.09
N TYR A 69 5.26 -0.34 7.03
CA TYR A 69 4.85 0.60 6.02
C TYR A 69 3.61 1.36 6.49
N GLN A 70 3.57 2.65 6.19
CA GLN A 70 2.46 3.55 6.46
C GLN A 70 1.86 3.99 5.14
N TRP A 71 0.54 4.05 5.13
CA TRP A 71 -0.23 4.55 4.02
C TRP A 71 -0.60 6.01 4.28
N ASN A 72 -0.30 6.90 3.34
CA ASN A 72 -0.78 8.28 3.43
C ASN A 72 -1.55 8.68 2.18
N GLU A 73 -2.54 9.53 2.42
CA GLU A 73 -3.31 10.20 1.38
C GLU A 73 -3.21 11.70 1.65
N TRP A 74 -2.84 12.49 0.64
CA TRP A 74 -2.78 13.94 0.74
C TRP A 74 -3.41 14.62 -0.46
N ASP A 75 -4.13 15.69 -0.15
CA ASP A 75 -4.50 16.68 -1.15
C ASP A 75 -3.41 17.71 -1.26
N LYS A 76 -3.14 18.12 -2.49
CA LYS A 76 -2.31 19.28 -2.76
C LYS A 76 -2.82 20.05 -3.96
N VAL A 77 -2.48 21.33 -4.00
CA VAL A 77 -2.70 22.18 -5.17
C VAL A 77 -1.35 22.32 -5.86
N THR A 78 -1.23 21.84 -7.10
CA THR A 78 -0.03 22.01 -7.92
C THR A 78 -0.26 23.06 -9.00
N SER A 79 0.79 23.42 -9.72
CA SER A 79 0.70 24.26 -10.92
C SER A 79 -0.20 23.68 -12.01
N ARG A 80 -0.52 22.37 -11.95
CA ARG A 80 -1.41 21.64 -12.87
C ARG A 80 -2.85 21.52 -12.37
N GLY A 81 -3.14 22.04 -11.18
CA GLY A 81 -4.42 21.94 -10.52
C GLY A 81 -4.36 21.06 -9.27
N PRO A 82 -5.52 20.77 -8.66
CA PRO A 82 -5.58 19.91 -7.50
C PRO A 82 -5.13 18.47 -7.82
N ALA A 83 -4.37 17.88 -6.91
CA ALA A 83 -3.85 16.53 -7.01
C ALA A 83 -4.10 15.74 -5.72
N LEU A 84 -4.34 14.45 -5.91
CA LEU A 84 -4.46 13.44 -4.87
C LEU A 84 -3.19 12.59 -4.91
N LEU A 85 -2.38 12.68 -3.87
CA LEU A 85 -1.21 11.83 -3.68
C LEU A 85 -1.56 10.70 -2.73
N VAL A 86 -1.24 9.50 -3.16
CA VAL A 86 -1.39 8.27 -2.42
C VAL A 86 -0.01 7.63 -2.29
N ASP A 87 0.54 7.53 -1.07
CA ASP A 87 1.91 7.06 -0.87
C ASP A 87 2.09 5.97 0.20
N ILE A 88 3.21 5.26 0.06
CA ILE A 88 3.72 4.28 1.00
C ILE A 88 5.02 4.81 1.58
N ARG A 89 5.10 4.84 2.91
CA ARG A 89 6.30 5.21 3.64
C ARG A 89 6.75 4.13 4.60
N GLU A 90 8.04 3.87 4.70
CA GLU A 90 8.60 3.00 5.71
C GLU A 90 8.91 3.80 6.98
N ARG A 91 8.40 3.35 8.13
CA ARG A 91 8.73 3.96 9.42
C ARG A 91 9.86 3.21 10.10
N LEU A 92 11.00 3.87 10.29
CA LEU A 92 12.11 3.37 11.12
C LEU A 92 12.39 4.36 12.25
N GLY A 93 11.95 4.01 13.46
CA GLY A 93 12.00 4.89 14.62
C GLY A 93 11.13 6.14 14.45
N TRP A 94 11.77 7.31 14.45
CA TRP A 94 11.12 8.62 14.25
C TRP A 94 11.13 9.09 12.79
N ASN A 95 11.80 8.35 11.91
CA ASN A 95 11.95 8.72 10.50
C ASN A 95 10.90 7.99 9.64
N ASN A 96 10.39 8.69 8.63
CA ASN A 96 9.46 8.17 7.62
C ASN A 96 10.08 8.29 6.23
N PHE A 97 10.43 7.16 5.62
CA PHE A 97 11.08 7.09 4.31
C PHE A 97 10.06 6.86 3.21
N TYR A 98 10.08 7.69 2.17
CA TYR A 98 9.25 7.44 0.99
C TYR A 98 9.68 6.15 0.30
N ARG A 99 8.71 5.35 -0.16
CA ARG A 99 8.98 4.11 -0.89
C ARG A 99 8.29 4.06 -2.24
N PHE A 100 7.03 4.45 -2.28
CA PHE A 100 6.21 4.40 -3.49
C PHE A 100 5.09 5.42 -3.40
N GLY A 101 4.63 5.95 -4.53
CA GLY A 101 3.38 6.68 -4.55
C GLY A 101 2.83 6.91 -5.96
N LEU A 102 1.54 7.20 -5.96
CA LEU A 102 0.72 7.47 -7.13
C LEU A 102 0.07 8.83 -6.94
N GLU A 103 0.29 9.71 -7.90
CA GLU A 103 -0.29 11.04 -7.88
C GLU A 103 -1.22 11.24 -9.05
N PHE A 104 -2.45 11.65 -8.76
CA PHE A 104 -3.50 11.85 -9.73
C PHE A 104 -3.99 13.29 -9.71
N TRP A 105 -4.41 13.82 -10.87
CA TRP A 105 -4.95 15.18 -10.99
C TRP A 105 -6.43 15.17 -11.34
N ALA A 106 -7.16 16.11 -10.73
CA ALA A 106 -8.53 16.40 -11.10
C ALA A 106 -8.60 17.04 -12.50
N THR A 107 -9.72 16.85 -13.20
CA THR A 107 -9.96 17.50 -14.49
C THR A 107 -10.08 19.02 -14.31
N PRO A 108 -9.59 19.87 -15.24
CA PRO A 108 -9.73 21.31 -15.09
C PRO A 108 -11.20 21.71 -15.04
N GLY A 109 -11.57 22.53 -14.05
CA GLY A 109 -12.97 22.92 -13.81
C GLY A 109 -13.75 21.97 -12.90
N GLU A 110 -13.20 20.79 -12.60
CA GLU A 110 -13.59 20.00 -11.43
C GLU A 110 -12.67 20.47 -10.29
N GLU A 111 -13.09 21.45 -9.48
CA GLU A 111 -12.39 21.69 -8.21
C GLU A 111 -12.31 20.35 -7.46
N ALA A 112 -11.16 20.06 -6.83
CA ALA A 112 -11.01 18.83 -6.08
C ALA A 112 -11.80 18.91 -4.78
N LEU A 113 -13.08 18.60 -4.89
CA LEU A 113 -13.86 18.21 -3.73
C LEU A 113 -13.51 16.77 -3.31
N TRP A 114 -12.77 16.02 -4.16
CA TRP A 114 -12.51 14.57 -4.01
C TRP A 114 -13.72 13.82 -3.47
N SER A 115 -14.91 14.23 -3.95
CA SER A 115 -16.16 13.72 -3.43
C SER A 115 -16.25 12.24 -3.76
N GLU A 116 -16.99 11.49 -2.94
CA GLU A 116 -17.22 10.06 -3.19
C GLU A 116 -17.64 9.78 -4.64
N ALA A 117 -18.55 10.59 -5.20
CA ALA A 117 -19.01 10.44 -6.58
C ALA A 117 -17.89 10.71 -7.62
N HIS A 118 -17.03 11.71 -7.38
CA HIS A 118 -15.90 11.99 -8.26
C HIS A 118 -14.87 10.85 -8.21
N LEU A 119 -14.48 10.41 -7.01
CA LEU A 119 -13.53 9.31 -6.84
C LEU A 119 -14.04 8.01 -7.46
N LYS A 120 -15.33 7.68 -7.29
CA LYS A 120 -15.96 6.50 -7.89
C LYS A 120 -15.93 6.54 -9.41
N LYS A 121 -16.16 7.72 -10.00
CA LYS A 121 -16.08 7.91 -11.45
C LYS A 121 -14.63 7.84 -11.95
N MET A 122 -13.70 8.47 -11.24
CA MET A 122 -12.29 8.52 -11.61
C MET A 122 -11.68 7.11 -11.65
N PHE A 123 -11.94 6.31 -10.62
CA PHE A 123 -11.41 4.95 -10.48
C PHE A 123 -12.40 3.87 -10.90
N GLU A 124 -13.31 4.15 -11.84
CA GLU A 124 -14.16 3.09 -12.40
C GLU A 124 -13.30 1.96 -13.00
N PRO A 125 -13.64 0.66 -12.82
CA PRO A 125 -12.92 -0.43 -13.44
C PRO A 125 -12.82 -0.26 -14.97
N GLY A 126 -11.61 -0.38 -15.51
CA GLY A 126 -11.31 -0.09 -16.91
C GLY A 126 -10.79 1.33 -17.18
N SER A 127 -10.85 2.24 -16.20
CA SER A 127 -10.16 3.52 -16.27
C SER A 127 -8.65 3.32 -16.43
N THR A 128 -8.04 4.16 -17.27
CA THR A 128 -6.61 4.13 -17.54
C THR A 128 -6.01 5.52 -17.37
N PHE A 129 -4.79 5.56 -16.86
CA PHE A 129 -4.02 6.77 -16.62
C PHE A 129 -2.65 6.62 -17.27
N SER A 130 -2.35 7.45 -18.28
CA SER A 130 -1.00 7.47 -18.85
C SER A 130 0.00 8.02 -17.85
N PHE A 131 1.25 7.60 -17.93
CA PHE A 131 2.30 8.13 -17.07
C PHE A 131 2.58 9.62 -17.31
N GLY A 132 2.82 10.36 -16.22
CA GLY A 132 3.20 11.77 -16.21
C GLY A 132 2.24 12.68 -15.45
N GLU A 133 2.39 14.00 -15.61
CA GLU A 133 1.59 14.98 -14.88
C GLU A 133 0.33 15.43 -15.61
N GLY A 134 -0.72 15.65 -14.81
CA GLY A 134 -1.94 16.36 -15.21
C GLY A 134 -3.17 15.46 -15.35
N PRO A 135 -4.30 16.06 -15.76
CA PRO A 135 -5.59 15.37 -15.87
C PRO A 135 -5.52 14.12 -16.76
N GLY A 136 -6.09 13.01 -16.28
CA GLY A 136 -6.08 11.73 -16.99
C GLY A 136 -4.71 11.03 -16.98
N LYS A 137 -3.77 11.51 -16.15
CA LYS A 137 -2.45 10.89 -15.97
C LYS A 137 -2.21 10.52 -14.52
N VAL A 138 -1.18 9.70 -14.32
CA VAL A 138 -0.64 9.34 -13.02
C VAL A 138 0.86 9.57 -12.99
N ASP A 139 1.34 10.29 -11.98
CA ASP A 139 2.78 10.40 -11.72
C ASP A 139 3.17 9.32 -10.73
N LEU A 140 3.57 8.17 -11.27
CA LEU A 140 4.10 7.05 -10.51
C LEU A 140 5.51 7.38 -10.05
N SER A 141 5.80 7.12 -8.78
CA SER A 141 7.12 7.37 -8.23
C SER A 141 7.53 6.32 -7.21
N PHE A 142 8.82 6.03 -7.14
CA PHE A 142 9.38 5.16 -6.12
C PHE A 142 10.80 5.56 -5.76
N ALA A 143 11.17 5.33 -4.51
CA ALA A 143 12.54 5.52 -4.05
C ALA A 143 13.32 4.22 -4.22
N HIS A 144 14.56 4.32 -4.71
CA HIS A 144 15.46 3.18 -4.71
C HIS A 144 15.79 2.81 -3.26
N ARG A 145 15.93 1.51 -2.98
CA ARG A 145 16.40 1.05 -1.68
C ARG A 145 17.91 1.20 -1.65
N ASP A 146 18.39 2.41 -1.40
CA ASP A 146 19.79 2.61 -1.00
C ASP A 146 19.88 2.53 0.54
N PRO A 147 20.60 1.52 1.09
CA PRO A 147 20.74 1.36 2.53
C PRO A 147 21.53 2.50 3.21
N ASP A 148 22.29 3.30 2.45
CA ASP A 148 23.21 4.30 3.02
C ASP A 148 22.62 5.71 3.08
N PHE A 149 21.42 5.96 2.54
CA PHE A 149 20.91 7.32 2.37
C PHE A 149 19.48 7.54 2.89
N PHE A 150 19.28 8.74 3.45
CA PHE A 150 18.11 9.13 4.24
C PHE A 150 17.18 10.15 3.53
N GLU A 151 17.48 10.54 2.29
CA GLU A 151 16.76 11.61 1.57
C GLU A 151 15.74 11.05 0.56
N ASP A 152 14.73 11.85 0.22
CA ASP A 152 13.58 11.56 -0.68
C ASP A 152 14.01 11.44 -2.17
N GLU A 153 14.97 10.57 -2.45
CA GLU A 153 15.53 10.30 -3.77
C GLU A 153 14.59 9.39 -4.57
N ARG A 154 13.50 9.98 -5.05
CA ARG A 154 12.44 9.26 -5.78
C ARG A 154 12.51 9.50 -7.28
N SER A 155 12.59 8.42 -8.03
CA SER A 155 12.38 8.41 -9.48
C SER A 155 10.88 8.58 -9.77
N LYS A 156 10.54 9.30 -10.85
CA LYS A 156 9.14 9.66 -11.17
C LYS A 156 8.84 9.53 -12.66
N ALA A 157 7.60 9.22 -13.00
CA ALA A 157 7.16 9.22 -14.39
C ALA A 157 7.35 10.60 -15.04
N SER A 158 6.98 11.66 -14.34
CA SER A 158 7.09 13.06 -14.77
C SER A 158 8.51 13.54 -15.09
N PHE A 159 9.53 12.86 -14.59
CA PHE A 159 10.93 13.22 -14.87
C PHE A 159 11.36 12.86 -16.30
N LEU A 160 10.69 11.93 -16.97
CA LEU A 160 10.92 11.71 -18.40
C LEU A 160 10.26 12.81 -19.21
N LYS A 161 10.98 13.34 -20.19
CA LYS A 161 10.42 14.26 -21.19
C LYS A 161 9.28 13.63 -21.99
N GLN A 162 9.34 12.31 -22.17
CA GLN A 162 8.33 11.51 -22.83
C GLN A 162 8.09 10.25 -21.99
N PRO A 163 7.26 10.35 -20.93
CA PRO A 163 6.89 9.18 -20.15
C PRO A 163 6.15 8.19 -21.04
N ASP A 164 6.44 6.91 -20.87
CA ASP A 164 5.78 5.81 -21.58
C ASP A 164 5.19 4.85 -20.56
N GLY A 165 4.01 4.31 -20.84
CA GLY A 165 3.29 3.43 -19.92
C GLY A 165 2.02 4.00 -19.32
N GLN A 166 1.37 3.15 -18.54
CA GLN A 166 0.05 3.42 -18.00
C GLN A 166 -0.22 2.63 -16.73
N LEU A 167 -1.18 3.14 -15.96
CA LEU A 167 -1.87 2.43 -14.90
C LEU A 167 -3.30 2.15 -15.35
N SER A 168 -3.76 0.92 -15.15
CA SER A 168 -5.13 0.47 -15.47
C SER A 168 -5.83 0.01 -14.20
N VAL A 169 -6.99 0.59 -13.90
CA VAL A 169 -7.83 0.14 -12.79
C VAL A 169 -8.52 -1.16 -13.18
N THR A 170 -8.30 -2.20 -12.40
CA THR A 170 -8.85 -3.55 -12.66
C THR A 170 -10.09 -3.82 -11.84
N GLN A 171 -10.16 -3.30 -10.63
CA GLN A 171 -11.29 -3.50 -9.71
C GLN A 171 -11.34 -2.36 -8.68
N THR A 172 -12.55 -2.06 -8.21
CA THR A 172 -12.77 -1.25 -7.01
C THR A 172 -13.75 -1.95 -6.08
N GLU A 173 -13.60 -1.70 -4.78
CA GLU A 173 -14.51 -2.19 -3.75
C GLU A 173 -14.64 -1.18 -2.61
N ASP A 174 -15.84 -1.02 -2.08
CA ASP A 174 -16.06 -0.20 -0.89
C ASP A 174 -15.28 -0.82 0.29
N TYR A 175 -14.56 0.03 1.03
CA TYR A 175 -13.75 -0.40 2.15
C TYR A 175 -13.88 0.56 3.32
N SER A 176 -13.71 0.03 4.52
CA SER A 176 -13.62 0.85 5.73
C SER A 176 -12.61 0.22 6.67
N TYR A 177 -11.81 1.07 7.32
CA TYR A 177 -10.91 0.61 8.38
C TYR A 177 -11.07 1.50 9.61
N THR A 178 -10.82 0.90 10.76
CA THR A 178 -10.83 1.58 12.05
C THR A 178 -9.48 1.34 12.69
N SER A 179 -8.66 2.39 12.77
CA SER A 179 -7.44 2.32 13.58
C SER A 179 -7.81 2.30 15.08
N PRO A 180 -7.07 1.58 15.93
CA PRO A 180 -7.33 1.55 17.37
C PRO A 180 -7.42 2.95 17.96
N GLY A 181 -8.54 3.26 18.61
CA GLY A 181 -8.78 4.57 19.25
C GLY A 181 -9.14 5.71 18.30
N GLN A 182 -9.40 5.43 17.02
CA GLN A 182 -9.82 6.42 16.03
C GLN A 182 -11.21 6.12 15.46
N GLU A 183 -11.80 7.11 14.79
CA GLU A 183 -13.05 6.94 14.06
C GLU A 183 -12.85 6.03 12.84
N THR A 184 -13.93 5.34 12.43
CA THR A 184 -13.93 4.53 11.22
C THR A 184 -13.84 5.43 9.99
N VAL A 185 -12.80 5.22 9.17
CA VAL A 185 -12.66 5.89 7.88
C VAL A 185 -13.29 5.01 6.80
N ARG A 186 -14.15 5.60 5.97
CA ARG A 186 -14.78 4.94 4.82
C ARG A 186 -14.13 5.41 3.52
N GLY A 187 -14.07 4.54 2.54
CA GLY A 187 -13.44 4.82 1.25
C GLY A 187 -13.61 3.65 0.29
N MET A 188 -12.69 3.55 -0.66
CA MET A 188 -12.58 2.41 -1.56
C MET A 188 -11.15 1.86 -1.60
N LEU A 189 -11.03 0.56 -1.85
CA LEU A 189 -9.81 -0.02 -2.38
C LEU A 189 -9.86 0.02 -3.90
N VAL A 190 -8.79 0.55 -4.49
CA VAL A 190 -8.57 0.59 -5.93
C VAL A 190 -7.47 -0.41 -6.26
N HIS A 191 -7.81 -1.40 -7.07
CA HIS A 191 -6.88 -2.41 -7.57
C HIS A 191 -6.47 -2.01 -8.98
N CYS A 192 -5.17 -2.03 -9.26
CA CYS A 192 -4.64 -1.65 -10.56
C CYS A 192 -3.42 -2.45 -10.97
N THR A 193 -3.16 -2.44 -12.26
CA THR A 193 -1.90 -2.89 -12.86
C THR A 193 -1.19 -1.73 -13.52
N PHE A 194 0.14 -1.77 -13.60
CA PHE A 194 0.92 -0.75 -14.28
C PHE A 194 2.21 -1.32 -14.89
N GLU A 195 2.63 -0.71 -15.97
CA GLU A 195 3.88 -1.01 -16.68
C GLU A 195 4.29 0.21 -17.50
N GLY A 196 5.58 0.35 -17.77
CA GLY A 196 6.10 1.49 -18.52
C GLY A 196 7.53 1.86 -18.17
N SER A 197 7.85 3.12 -18.41
CA SER A 197 9.14 3.72 -18.12
C SER A 197 8.96 5.00 -17.31
N ILE A 198 9.79 5.18 -16.28
CA ILE A 198 9.85 6.40 -15.47
C ILE A 198 11.26 7.00 -15.49
N GLY A 199 11.39 8.26 -15.08
CA GLY A 199 12.67 8.96 -15.11
C GLY A 199 13.48 8.65 -13.86
N GLN A 200 14.71 8.20 -14.07
CA GLN A 200 15.66 7.95 -13.00
C GLN A 200 16.09 9.27 -12.36
N TYR A 201 15.84 9.43 -11.07
CA TYR A 201 16.38 10.56 -10.33
C TYR A 201 17.89 10.40 -10.13
N ASP A 202 18.65 11.47 -10.40
CA ASP A 202 20.07 11.57 -10.08
C ASP A 202 20.33 12.86 -9.28
N ARG A 203 20.58 12.70 -7.98
CA ARG A 203 20.85 13.80 -7.07
C ARG A 203 22.12 14.59 -7.43
N PHE A 204 23.08 13.97 -8.13
CA PHE A 204 24.34 14.60 -8.49
C PHE A 204 24.19 15.59 -9.66
N GLU A 205 23.04 15.59 -10.34
CA GLU A 205 22.69 16.60 -11.33
C GLU A 205 22.26 17.95 -10.69
N GLY A 206 22.13 18.02 -9.36
CA GLY A 206 22.04 19.29 -8.62
C GLY A 206 20.71 20.05 -8.77
N ALA A 207 19.67 19.43 -9.31
CA ALA A 207 18.34 20.01 -9.41
C ALA A 207 17.44 19.58 -8.24
N TRP A 208 16.64 20.52 -7.75
CA TRP A 208 15.53 20.23 -6.84
C TRP A 208 14.52 19.33 -7.55
N LEU A 209 13.87 18.43 -6.79
CA LEU A 209 12.93 17.43 -7.32
C LEU A 209 11.82 18.02 -8.21
N ASP A 210 11.42 19.28 -7.98
CA ASP A 210 10.29 19.89 -8.69
C ASP A 210 10.64 20.36 -10.12
N ASP A 211 11.92 20.56 -10.43
CA ASP A 211 12.40 21.00 -11.75
C ASP A 211 13.26 19.95 -12.48
N PHE A 212 13.38 18.75 -11.91
CA PHE A 212 14.24 17.70 -12.44
C PHE A 212 13.64 17.06 -13.70
N THR A 213 14.47 16.88 -14.73
CA THR A 213 14.12 16.09 -15.92
C THR A 213 15.31 15.28 -16.38
N THR A 214 15.07 14.07 -16.88
CA THR A 214 16.11 13.17 -17.38
C THR A 214 15.67 12.49 -18.67
N ASN A 215 16.65 11.94 -19.40
CA ASN A 215 16.41 10.97 -20.47
C ASN A 215 16.71 9.53 -20.02
N THR A 216 17.24 9.35 -18.81
CA THR A 216 17.55 8.03 -18.26
C THR A 216 16.26 7.41 -17.73
N ALA A 217 15.86 6.30 -18.36
CA ALA A 217 14.64 5.60 -18.02
C ALA A 217 14.90 4.41 -17.10
N LEU A 218 13.97 4.20 -16.16
CA LEU A 218 13.78 2.96 -15.43
C LEU A 218 12.57 2.26 -16.01
N GLU A 219 12.77 1.04 -16.50
CA GLU A 219 11.66 0.21 -16.97
C GLU A 219 10.97 -0.45 -15.80
N ILE A 220 9.64 -0.50 -15.85
CA ILE A 220 8.77 -1.13 -14.86
C ILE A 220 7.89 -2.15 -15.58
N ARG A 221 7.77 -3.35 -15.02
CA ARG A 221 6.89 -4.40 -15.53
C ARG A 221 6.19 -5.15 -14.40
N GLU A 222 5.13 -5.88 -14.78
CA GLU A 222 4.36 -6.73 -13.87
C GLU A 222 3.85 -5.98 -12.62
N GLY A 223 3.64 -4.67 -12.75
CA GLY A 223 3.25 -3.80 -11.66
C GLY A 223 1.81 -4.06 -11.23
N LYS A 224 1.60 -4.18 -9.93
CA LYS A 224 0.31 -4.35 -9.27
C LYS A 224 0.26 -3.46 -8.04
N ALA A 225 -0.87 -2.80 -7.83
CA ALA A 225 -1.11 -2.12 -6.56
C ALA A 225 -2.57 -2.22 -6.16
N THR A 226 -2.79 -2.26 -4.86
CA THR A 226 -4.08 -2.05 -4.23
C THR A 226 -3.93 -0.90 -3.26
N PHE A 227 -4.71 0.15 -3.45
CA PHE A 227 -4.56 1.41 -2.74
C PHE A 227 -5.89 1.88 -2.15
N PHE A 228 -5.87 2.44 -0.94
CA PHE A 228 -7.05 2.98 -0.30
C PHE A 228 -7.20 4.48 -0.58
N VAL A 229 -8.42 4.90 -0.94
CA VAL A 229 -8.79 6.32 -1.06
C VAL A 229 -10.01 6.58 -0.17
N ALA A 230 -9.90 7.55 0.73
CA ALA A 230 -10.95 7.93 1.66
C ALA A 230 -12.06 8.75 0.98
N TYR A 231 -13.30 8.55 1.43
CA TYR A 231 -14.43 9.42 1.05
C TYR A 231 -14.45 10.67 1.90
N ARG A 232 -14.71 11.81 1.26
CA ARG A 232 -14.79 13.15 1.89
C ARG A 232 -16.18 13.74 1.76
#